data_AF-A0A7K1FJ79-F1
#
_entry.id   AF-A0A7K1FJ79-F1
#
_cell.length_a   1.000
_cell.length_b   1.000
_cell.length_c   1.000
_cell.angle_alpha   90.00
_cell.angle_beta   90.00
_cell.angle_gamma   90.00
#
_symmetry.space_group_name_H-M   'P 1'
#
loop_
_entity.id
_entity.type
_entity.pdbx_description
1 polymer ?
#
loop_
_entity_poly.entity_id
_entity_poly.type
_entity_poly.pdbx_seq_one_letter_code
_entity_poly.pdbx_strand_id
1 'polypeptide(L)'
;MSEGSGMRPGGAGGWPLRIILIGLSAVVLVGIAWGAAGVGPWIGREPGTELPPIPTDLPDFTPPSLPDVDLAPPPAAIGSGWLVWVLIGLGAVLLVALVVMLFFWRRDRAGRHAVDRDDDDLVGLPAPPAAHLPFDARAAADHVIACWLWVEAGARAAGLPRGPQQTPTEFLDALRAAVPMPPGADDLLPLYHRARFDLHTLAPDSAATAQRAAEQIRGALAAITPAVVP
;
A
#
# COMPACT_ATOMS: atom_id res chain seq x y z
N MET A 1 -22.36 45.74 13.72
CA MET A 1 -21.11 46.12 14.41
C MET A 1 -20.66 44.91 15.23
N SER A 2 -19.38 44.51 15.06
CA SER A 2 -18.73 43.25 15.46
C SER A 2 -19.21 42.02 14.68
N GLU A 3 -18.51 41.46 13.67
CA GLU A 3 -17.06 41.30 13.41
C GLU A 3 -16.37 40.30 14.36
N GLY A 4 -15.82 39.21 13.79
CA GLY A 4 -14.70 38.49 14.41
C GLY A 4 -14.77 36.95 14.52
N SER A 5 -14.25 36.28 13.48
CA SER A 5 -13.27 35.17 13.57
C SER A 5 -13.64 33.80 14.18
N GLY A 6 -13.42 32.74 13.40
CA GLY A 6 -13.46 31.36 13.89
C GLY A 6 -13.16 30.29 12.83
N MET A 7 -12.06 30.47 12.11
CA MET A 7 -11.45 29.54 11.15
C MET A 7 -11.44 28.08 11.67
N ARG A 8 -11.99 27.13 10.91
CA ARG A 8 -11.77 25.68 11.16
C ARG A 8 -10.79 25.12 10.12
N PRO A 9 -9.65 24.55 10.56
CA PRO A 9 -8.58 24.08 9.69
C PRO A 9 -9.00 22.81 8.95
N GLY A 10 -8.53 22.71 7.71
CA GLY A 10 -8.86 21.62 6.80
C GLY A 10 -8.13 20.30 7.06
N GLY A 11 -8.68 19.26 6.43
CA GLY A 11 -7.88 18.22 5.79
C GLY A 11 -7.17 17.22 6.70
N ALA A 12 -7.92 16.41 7.46
CA ALA A 12 -7.38 15.24 8.17
C ALA A 12 -7.08 14.02 7.26
N GLY A 13 -7.06 14.19 5.93
CA GLY A 13 -6.80 13.13 4.96
C GLY A 13 -5.35 13.04 4.43
N GLY A 14 -4.44 13.91 4.88
CA GLY A 14 -3.10 14.04 4.28
C GLY A 14 -1.92 13.60 5.15
N TRP A 15 -2.13 13.22 6.40
CA TRP A 15 -1.01 13.04 7.35
C TRP A 15 -0.02 11.92 6.97
N PRO A 16 -0.44 10.69 6.58
CA PRO A 16 0.52 9.66 6.19
C PRO A 16 1.22 10.01 4.87
N LEU A 17 0.52 10.64 3.93
CA LEU A 17 1.08 11.08 2.66
C LEU A 17 2.14 12.18 2.85
N ARG A 18 1.91 13.09 3.79
CA ARG A 18 2.87 14.15 4.15
C ARG A 18 4.14 13.59 4.77
N ILE A 19 4.03 12.59 5.65
CA ILE A 19 5.21 11.93 6.25
C ILE A 19 6.03 11.22 5.18
N ILE A 20 5.37 10.54 4.23
CA ILE A 20 6.04 9.86 3.11
C ILE A 20 6.74 10.89 2.21
N LEU A 21 6.08 11.98 1.86
CA LEU A 21 6.68 13.04 1.04
C LEU A 21 7.87 13.73 1.71
N ILE A 22 7.81 13.94 3.04
CA ILE A 22 8.91 14.51 3.83
C ILE A 22 10.08 13.52 3.91
N GLY A 23 9.81 12.23 4.11
CA GLY A 23 10.84 11.19 4.11
C GLY A 23 11.53 11.06 2.76
N LEU A 24 10.75 11.08 1.66
CA LEU A 24 11.28 10.99 0.30
C LEU A 24 12.12 12.23 -0.05
N SER A 25 11.65 13.43 0.30
CA SER A 25 12.39 14.66 0.02
C SER A 25 13.68 14.74 0.82
N ALA A 26 13.70 14.29 2.09
CA ALA A 26 14.92 14.21 2.88
C ALA A 26 15.96 13.26 2.24
N VAL A 27 15.53 12.10 1.74
CA VAL A 27 16.41 11.14 1.04
C VAL A 27 16.96 11.74 -0.25
N VAL A 28 16.13 12.41 -1.05
CA VAL A 28 16.56 13.08 -2.28
C VAL A 28 17.57 14.18 -1.98
N LEU A 29 17.32 15.01 -0.95
CA LEU A 29 18.23 16.09 -0.56
C LEU A 29 19.58 15.57 -0.07
N VAL A 30 19.58 14.49 0.72
CA VAL A 30 20.83 13.84 1.17
C VAL A 30 21.59 13.24 -0.02
N GLY A 31 20.90 12.61 -0.97
CA GLY A 31 21.51 12.10 -2.20
C GLY A 31 22.13 13.19 -3.07
N ILE A 32 21.45 14.33 -3.24
CA ILE A 32 21.96 15.49 -3.98
C ILE A 32 23.17 16.10 -3.25
N ALA A 33 23.11 16.26 -1.92
CA ALA A 33 24.21 16.81 -1.14
C ALA A 33 25.46 15.91 -1.19
N TRP A 34 25.29 14.60 -1.15
CA TRP A 34 26.40 13.63 -1.32
C TRP A 34 26.96 13.63 -2.74
N GLY A 35 26.09 13.74 -3.75
CA GLY A 35 26.53 13.86 -5.15
C GLY A 35 27.34 15.14 -5.40
N ALA A 36 26.94 16.25 -4.79
CA ALA A 36 27.65 17.53 -4.92
C ALA A 36 29.05 17.51 -4.26
N ALA A 37 29.24 16.71 -3.20
CA ALA A 37 30.55 16.55 -2.55
C ALA A 37 31.54 15.70 -3.38
N GLY A 38 31.07 14.96 -4.39
CA GLY A 38 31.89 14.11 -5.26
C GLY A 38 32.39 14.78 -6.54
N VAL A 39 31.89 15.98 -6.88
CA VAL A 39 32.33 16.72 -8.08
C VAL A 39 33.54 17.58 -7.71
N GLY A 40 34.73 17.03 -7.94
CA GLY A 40 35.99 17.77 -7.79
C GLY A 40 36.02 19.05 -8.66
N PRO A 41 36.90 20.02 -8.33
CA PRO A 41 36.95 21.30 -9.02
C PRO A 41 37.08 21.11 -10.53
N TRP A 42 36.19 21.77 -11.27
CA TRP A 42 36.11 21.70 -12.73
C TRP A 42 37.37 22.36 -13.32
N ILE A 43 38.35 21.55 -13.74
CA ILE A 43 39.53 22.03 -14.46
C ILE A 43 39.15 22.06 -15.95
N GLY A 44 38.85 23.25 -16.48
CA GLY A 44 38.61 23.45 -17.90
C GLY A 44 39.86 23.10 -18.70
N ARG A 45 39.74 22.14 -19.62
CA ARG A 45 40.78 21.83 -20.61
C ARG A 45 40.59 22.81 -21.76
N GLU A 46 41.57 23.67 -22.02
CA GLU A 46 41.50 24.55 -23.20
C GLU A 46 41.52 23.70 -24.48
N PRO A 47 40.62 23.95 -25.45
CA PRO A 47 40.64 23.24 -26.73
C PRO A 47 41.97 23.51 -27.44
N GLY A 48 42.74 22.45 -27.68
CA GLY A 48 43.94 22.53 -28.49
C GLY A 48 43.57 23.06 -29.87
N THR A 49 44.04 24.27 -30.18
CA THR A 49 43.96 24.82 -31.53
C THR A 49 45.03 24.09 -32.35
N GLU A 50 44.64 23.09 -33.14
CA GLU A 50 45.54 22.53 -34.15
C GLU A 50 45.86 23.63 -35.16
N LEU A 51 47.04 24.24 -35.06
CA LEU A 51 47.56 25.07 -36.13
C LEU A 51 47.99 24.16 -37.30
N PRO A 52 47.67 24.53 -38.55
CA PRO A 52 48.13 23.79 -39.72
C PRO A 52 49.67 23.78 -39.77
N PRO A 53 50.29 22.72 -40.30
CA PRO A 53 51.74 22.58 -40.33
C PRO A 53 52.37 23.68 -41.18
N ILE A 54 53.29 24.44 -40.58
CA ILE A 54 54.13 25.41 -41.29
C ILE A 54 55.22 24.61 -42.03
N PRO A 55 55.36 24.72 -43.36
CA PRO A 55 56.44 24.07 -44.09
C PRO A 55 57.76 24.63 -43.59
N THR A 56 58.57 23.77 -42.99
CA THR A 56 59.85 24.15 -42.39
C THR A 56 60.93 23.35 -43.09
N ASP A 57 61.46 23.89 -44.19
CA ASP A 57 62.78 23.48 -44.68
C ASP A 57 63.80 23.98 -43.65
N LEU A 58 64.37 23.06 -42.85
CA LEU A 58 65.47 23.35 -41.94
C LEU A 58 66.60 22.32 -42.12
N PRO A 59 67.87 22.76 -42.03
CA PRO A 59 69.03 21.90 -42.20
C PRO A 59 69.21 20.93 -41.03
N ASP A 60 69.94 19.84 -41.28
CA ASP A 60 70.21 18.73 -40.34
C ASP A 60 70.60 19.24 -38.95
N PHE A 61 69.78 18.87 -37.96
CA PHE A 61 70.01 19.13 -36.54
C PHE A 61 70.46 17.84 -35.86
N THR A 62 71.65 17.89 -35.25
CA THR A 62 72.12 16.84 -34.33
C THR A 62 71.17 16.75 -33.14
N PRO A 63 70.61 15.58 -32.80
CA PRO A 63 69.61 15.50 -31.74
C PRO A 63 70.25 15.78 -30.38
N PRO A 64 69.68 16.68 -29.56
CA PRO A 64 70.11 16.81 -28.17
C PRO A 64 69.64 15.58 -27.38
N SER A 65 70.48 15.14 -26.44
CA SER A 65 70.13 14.10 -25.47
C SER A 65 68.82 14.46 -24.77
N LEU A 66 67.78 13.66 -24.98
CA LEU A 66 66.51 13.83 -24.31
C LEU A 66 66.72 13.69 -22.79
N PRO A 67 66.21 14.62 -21.95
CA PRO A 67 66.14 14.36 -20.52
C PRO A 67 65.23 13.15 -20.31
N ASP A 68 65.58 12.29 -19.35
CA ASP A 68 64.71 11.20 -18.90
C ASP A 68 63.35 11.80 -18.60
N VAL A 69 62.38 11.48 -19.46
CA VAL A 69 60.99 11.85 -19.22
C VAL A 69 60.56 10.93 -18.09
N ASP A 70 60.47 11.49 -16.88
CA ASP A 70 59.74 10.86 -15.78
C ASP A 70 58.35 10.53 -16.33
N LEU A 71 58.15 9.27 -16.70
CA LEU A 71 56.86 8.72 -17.06
C LEU A 71 55.97 8.98 -15.86
N ALA A 72 55.10 9.99 -15.99
CA ALA A 72 54.08 10.28 -14.99
C ALA A 72 53.43 8.93 -14.62
N PRO A 73 53.34 8.60 -13.32
CA PRO A 73 52.78 7.32 -12.91
C PRO A 73 51.42 7.16 -13.59
N PRO A 74 51.09 5.95 -14.11
CA PRO A 74 49.83 5.74 -14.80
C PRO A 74 48.71 6.32 -13.94
N PRO A 75 47.76 7.09 -14.50
CA PRO A 75 46.72 7.71 -13.72
C PRO A 75 46.10 6.61 -12.87
N ALA A 76 46.18 6.77 -11.54
CA ALA A 76 45.65 5.80 -10.60
C ALA A 76 44.23 5.46 -11.09
N ALA A 77 44.03 4.20 -11.47
CA ALA A 77 42.76 3.72 -12.02
C ALA A 77 41.67 4.31 -11.13
N ILE A 78 40.87 5.24 -11.67
CA ILE A 78 39.88 6.01 -10.92
C ILE A 78 39.07 4.98 -10.16
N GLY A 79 39.35 4.91 -8.85
CA GLY A 79 39.03 3.74 -8.06
C GLY A 79 37.55 3.48 -8.21
N SER A 80 37.22 2.25 -8.58
CA SER A 80 35.88 1.66 -8.59
C SER A 80 35.14 1.76 -7.25
N GLY A 81 35.68 2.48 -6.26
CA GLY A 81 35.03 2.83 -5.00
C GLY A 81 33.75 3.63 -5.19
N TRP A 82 33.63 4.52 -6.19
CA TRP A 82 32.37 5.23 -6.41
C TRP A 82 31.25 4.27 -6.87
N LEU A 83 31.60 3.26 -7.67
CA LEU A 83 30.68 2.20 -8.09
C LEU A 83 30.23 1.35 -6.88
N VAL A 84 31.16 1.08 -5.95
CA VAL A 84 30.84 0.41 -4.68
C VAL A 84 29.84 1.24 -3.88
N TRP A 85 30.01 2.56 -3.79
CA TRP A 85 29.05 3.44 -3.11
C TRP A 85 27.70 3.52 -3.81
N VAL A 86 27.66 3.52 -5.15
CA VAL A 86 26.40 3.47 -5.92
C VAL A 86 25.67 2.15 -5.71
N LEU A 87 26.38 1.01 -5.71
CA LEU A 87 25.80 -0.30 -5.44
C LEU A 87 25.29 -0.42 -4.00
N ILE A 88 26.03 0.12 -3.02
CA ILE A 88 25.60 0.20 -1.63
C ILE A 88 24.35 1.08 -1.50
N GLY A 89 24.33 2.24 -2.15
CA GLY A 89 23.17 3.15 -2.15
C GLY A 89 21.94 2.51 -2.77
N LEU A 90 22.08 1.87 -3.93
CA LEU A 90 21.01 1.13 -4.58
C LEU A 90 20.50 -0.03 -3.72
N GLY A 91 21.43 -0.78 -3.10
CA GLY A 91 21.11 -1.85 -2.16
C GLY A 91 20.35 -1.34 -0.94
N ALA A 92 20.75 -0.21 -0.37
CA ALA A 92 20.07 0.42 0.75
C ALA A 92 18.65 0.89 0.37
N VAL A 93 18.47 1.49 -0.80
CA VAL A 93 17.15 1.88 -1.31
C VAL A 93 16.25 0.67 -1.53
N LEU A 94 16.77 -0.39 -2.16
CA LEU A 94 16.02 -1.64 -2.36
C LEU A 94 15.68 -2.32 -1.04
N LEU A 95 16.60 -2.31 -0.06
CA LEU A 95 16.36 -2.85 1.28
C LEU A 95 15.29 -2.05 2.02
N VAL A 96 15.34 -0.72 1.98
CA VAL A 96 14.31 0.13 2.58
C VAL A 96 12.98 -0.08 1.88
N ALA A 97 12.95 -0.12 0.55
CA ALA A 97 11.73 -0.42 -0.22
C ALA A 97 11.17 -1.81 0.13
N LEU A 98 12.03 -2.82 0.29
CA LEU A 98 11.65 -4.17 0.68
C LEU A 98 11.12 -4.20 2.12
N VAL A 99 11.77 -3.52 3.07
CA VAL A 99 11.32 -3.42 4.47
C VAL A 99 10.01 -2.66 4.56
N VAL A 100 9.85 -1.57 3.81
CA VAL A 100 8.61 -0.78 3.75
C VAL A 100 7.50 -1.60 3.08
N MET A 101 7.78 -2.28 1.97
CA MET A 101 6.85 -3.18 1.31
C MET A 101 6.45 -4.30 2.25
N LEU A 102 7.39 -4.99 2.91
CA LEU A 102 7.09 -6.00 3.91
C LEU A 102 6.34 -5.41 5.10
N PHE A 103 6.65 -4.20 5.55
CA PHE A 103 5.96 -3.56 6.66
C PHE A 103 4.52 -3.26 6.29
N PHE A 104 4.23 -2.74 5.09
CA PHE A 104 2.88 -2.52 4.61
C PHE A 104 2.16 -3.83 4.29
N TRP A 105 2.84 -4.81 3.71
CA TRP A 105 2.25 -6.12 3.43
C TRP A 105 1.96 -6.89 4.71
N ARG A 106 2.85 -6.79 5.70
CA ARG A 106 2.65 -7.30 7.06
C ARG A 106 1.66 -6.45 7.82
N ARG A 107 1.48 -5.15 7.56
CA ARG A 107 0.47 -4.30 8.22
C ARG A 107 -0.90 -4.47 7.57
N ASP A 108 -0.97 -4.77 6.29
CA ASP A 108 -2.19 -5.21 5.63
C ASP A 108 -2.53 -6.63 6.05
N ARG A 109 -1.53 -7.47 6.37
CA ARG A 109 -1.73 -8.78 7.02
C ARG A 109 -1.92 -8.69 8.55
N ALA A 110 -1.41 -7.67 9.23
CA ALA A 110 -1.50 -7.49 10.68
C ALA A 110 -2.67 -6.59 11.08
N GLY A 111 -3.20 -5.77 10.17
CA GLY A 111 -4.58 -5.31 10.19
C GLY A 111 -5.56 -6.43 9.90
N ARG A 112 -5.08 -7.56 9.33
CA ARG A 112 -5.76 -8.85 9.25
C ARG A 112 -5.36 -9.86 10.36
N HIS A 113 -4.43 -9.53 11.26
CA HIS A 113 -4.03 -10.37 12.42
C HIS A 113 -4.12 -9.65 13.78
N ALA A 114 -4.61 -8.41 13.82
CA ALA A 114 -5.14 -7.81 15.06
C ALA A 114 -6.57 -8.33 15.34
N VAL A 115 -7.12 -9.14 14.42
CA VAL A 115 -8.24 -10.06 14.64
C VAL A 115 -7.71 -11.49 14.50
N ASP A 116 -6.59 -11.76 15.15
CA ASP A 116 -6.19 -13.10 15.60
C ASP A 116 -6.13 -13.03 17.14
N ARG A 117 -7.27 -12.60 17.70
CA ARG A 117 -7.61 -12.82 19.10
C ARG A 117 -8.50 -14.06 19.04
N ASP A 118 -7.92 -15.18 19.44
CA ASP A 118 -8.53 -16.48 19.62
C ASP A 118 -9.34 -17.00 18.40
N ASP A 119 -8.83 -18.07 17.79
CA ASP A 119 -9.66 -19.03 17.03
C ASP A 119 -10.78 -19.67 17.92
N ASP A 120 -10.91 -19.25 19.18
CA ASP A 120 -12.00 -19.52 20.13
C ASP A 120 -13.00 -18.35 20.32
N ASP A 121 -12.75 -17.16 19.75
CA ASP A 121 -13.59 -15.95 19.84
C ASP A 121 -14.30 -15.67 18.50
N LEU A 122 -15.12 -16.62 18.00
CA LEU A 122 -16.21 -16.27 17.07
C LEU A 122 -17.27 -15.48 17.86
N VAL A 123 -16.92 -14.25 18.23
CA VAL A 123 -17.80 -13.27 18.87
C VAL A 123 -19.03 -13.15 17.99
N GLY A 124 -20.19 -13.43 18.58
CA GLY A 124 -21.47 -13.35 17.91
C GLY A 124 -21.66 -12.02 17.19
N LEU A 125 -22.64 -11.99 16.29
CA LEU A 125 -23.09 -10.77 15.65
C LEU A 125 -23.26 -9.66 16.72
N PRO A 126 -22.69 -8.45 16.53
CA PRO A 126 -22.92 -7.36 17.48
C PRO A 126 -24.42 -7.17 17.70
N ALA A 127 -24.82 -6.70 18.88
CA ALA A 127 -26.24 -6.47 19.13
C ALA A 127 -26.78 -5.42 18.14
N PRO A 128 -27.98 -5.63 17.57
CA PRO A 128 -28.59 -4.65 16.68
C PRO A 128 -28.81 -3.32 17.40
N PRO A 129 -28.78 -2.18 16.69
CA PRO A 129 -29.14 -0.90 17.26
C PRO A 129 -30.53 -0.99 17.91
N ALA A 130 -30.63 -0.46 19.14
CA ALA A 130 -31.81 -0.67 19.95
C ALA A 130 -33.04 0.05 19.34
N ALA A 131 -34.13 -0.69 19.15
CA ALA A 131 -35.33 -0.19 18.48
C ALA A 131 -36.04 0.99 19.19
N HIS A 132 -35.72 1.23 20.47
CA HIS A 132 -36.28 2.33 21.26
C HIS A 132 -35.52 3.65 21.11
N LEU A 133 -34.35 3.64 20.46
CA LEU A 133 -33.55 4.84 20.20
C LEU A 133 -33.96 5.48 18.87
N PRO A 134 -33.70 6.80 18.70
CA PRO A 134 -33.82 7.44 17.40
C PRO A 134 -33.02 6.69 16.34
N PHE A 135 -33.58 6.60 15.13
CA PHE A 135 -32.91 5.91 14.03
C PHE A 135 -31.58 6.57 13.68
N ASP A 136 -30.52 5.76 13.73
CA ASP A 136 -29.19 6.12 13.26
C ASP A 136 -28.83 5.25 12.05
N ALA A 137 -28.86 5.87 10.87
CA ALA A 137 -28.55 5.21 9.61
C ALA A 137 -27.12 4.66 9.56
N ARG A 138 -26.16 5.30 10.25
CA ARG A 138 -24.77 4.84 10.29
C ARG A 138 -24.65 3.58 11.13
N ALA A 139 -25.21 3.61 12.34
CA ALA A 139 -25.23 2.44 13.22
C ALA A 139 -25.96 1.25 12.56
N ALA A 140 -27.09 1.51 11.89
CA ALA A 140 -27.79 0.48 11.14
C ALA A 140 -26.94 -0.09 9.99
N ALA A 141 -26.25 0.76 9.22
CA ALA A 141 -25.38 0.31 8.13
C ALA A 141 -24.20 -0.53 8.62
N ASP A 142 -23.54 -0.09 9.70
CA ASP A 142 -22.43 -0.84 10.30
C ASP A 142 -22.91 -2.22 10.79
N HIS A 143 -24.13 -2.32 11.35
CA HIS A 143 -24.73 -3.61 11.73
C HIS A 143 -25.06 -4.50 10.52
N VAL A 144 -25.60 -3.95 9.42
CA VAL A 144 -25.84 -4.70 8.18
C VAL A 144 -24.52 -5.24 7.61
N ILE A 145 -23.45 -4.44 7.63
CA ILE A 145 -22.12 -4.87 7.18
C ILE A 145 -21.59 -6.00 8.09
N ALA A 146 -21.79 -5.90 9.41
CA ALA A 146 -21.42 -6.96 10.34
C ALA A 146 -22.19 -8.27 10.05
N CYS A 147 -23.48 -8.19 9.72
CA CYS A 147 -24.30 -9.34 9.30
C CYS A 147 -23.72 -10.04 8.06
N TRP A 148 -23.33 -9.24 7.06
CA TRP A 148 -22.70 -9.77 5.84
C TRP A 148 -21.37 -10.49 6.13
N LEU A 149 -20.49 -9.87 6.93
CA LEU A 149 -19.20 -10.45 7.29
C LEU A 149 -19.36 -11.73 8.12
N TRP A 150 -20.39 -11.78 8.98
CA TRP A 150 -20.73 -12.99 9.74
C TRP A 150 -21.17 -14.15 8.83
N VAL A 151 -21.93 -13.86 7.77
CA VAL A 151 -22.25 -14.84 6.72
C VAL A 151 -20.99 -15.30 5.97
N GLU A 152 -20.11 -14.40 5.55
CA GLU A 152 -18.84 -14.78 4.90
C GLU A 152 -17.96 -15.66 5.80
N ALA A 153 -17.91 -15.36 7.09
CA ALA A 153 -17.21 -16.20 8.07
C ALA A 153 -17.82 -17.59 8.18
N GLY A 154 -19.16 -17.67 8.22
CA GLY A 154 -19.87 -18.93 8.21
C GLY A 154 -19.67 -19.75 6.94
N ALA A 155 -19.64 -19.09 5.79
CA ALA A 155 -19.42 -19.75 4.51
C ALA A 155 -18.00 -20.32 4.43
N ARG A 156 -16.99 -19.57 4.93
CA ARG A 156 -15.62 -20.07 5.05
C ARG A 156 -15.54 -21.32 5.93
N ALA A 157 -16.22 -21.33 7.07
CA ALA A 157 -16.27 -22.49 7.96
C ALA A 157 -16.93 -23.72 7.30
N ALA A 158 -17.91 -23.49 6.42
CA ALA A 158 -18.55 -24.53 5.62
C ALA A 158 -17.74 -24.94 4.36
N GLY A 159 -16.52 -24.44 4.17
CA GLY A 159 -15.68 -24.76 3.01
C GLY A 159 -16.03 -24.00 1.72
N LEU A 160 -16.85 -22.95 1.81
CA LEU A 160 -17.32 -22.11 0.70
C LEU A 160 -16.86 -20.65 0.86
N PRO A 161 -15.55 -20.35 0.96
CA PRO A 161 -15.08 -18.99 1.17
C PRO A 161 -15.29 -18.11 -0.08
N ARG A 162 -15.53 -16.80 0.13
CA ARG A 162 -15.53 -15.81 -0.95
C ARG A 162 -14.13 -15.65 -1.55
N GLY A 163 -14.04 -15.70 -2.88
CA GLY A 163 -12.80 -15.44 -3.62
C GLY A 163 -12.36 -13.96 -3.55
N PRO A 164 -11.05 -13.64 -3.68
CA PRO A 164 -10.56 -12.28 -3.50
C PRO A 164 -11.10 -11.27 -4.53
N GLN A 165 -11.36 -11.71 -5.76
CA GLN A 165 -11.94 -10.89 -6.83
C GLN A 165 -13.46 -11.08 -6.98
N GLN A 166 -14.04 -12.02 -6.25
CA GLN A 166 -15.45 -12.38 -6.39
C GLN A 166 -16.33 -11.26 -5.82
N THR A 167 -17.29 -10.76 -6.58
CA THR A 167 -18.19 -9.72 -6.10
C THR A 167 -19.17 -10.28 -5.05
N PRO A 168 -19.80 -9.43 -4.21
CA PRO A 168 -20.84 -9.87 -3.27
C PRO A 168 -21.99 -10.64 -3.94
N THR A 169 -22.41 -10.21 -5.13
CA THR A 169 -23.44 -10.88 -5.93
C THR A 169 -22.99 -12.27 -6.36
N GLU A 170 -21.82 -12.38 -6.99
CA GLU A 170 -21.23 -13.66 -7.42
C GLU A 170 -21.02 -14.63 -6.25
N PHE A 171 -20.67 -14.10 -5.07
CA PHE A 171 -20.54 -14.89 -3.86
C PHE A 171 -21.88 -15.48 -3.43
N LEU A 172 -22.94 -14.69 -3.36
CA LEU A 172 -24.25 -15.17 -2.97
C LEU A 172 -24.83 -16.16 -4.00
N ASP A 173 -24.57 -15.94 -5.28
CA ASP A 173 -24.95 -16.87 -6.34
C ASP A 173 -24.22 -18.22 -6.21
N ALA A 174 -22.93 -18.19 -5.90
CA ALA A 174 -22.17 -19.42 -5.62
C ALA A 174 -22.70 -20.14 -4.38
N LEU A 175 -23.08 -19.42 -3.32
CA LEU A 175 -23.72 -20.03 -2.14
C LEU A 175 -25.05 -20.67 -2.47
N ARG A 176 -25.90 -20.01 -3.28
CA ARG A 176 -27.19 -20.56 -3.74
C ARG A 176 -27.01 -21.82 -4.59
N ALA A 177 -25.94 -21.89 -5.37
CA ALA A 177 -25.63 -23.09 -6.14
C ALA A 177 -25.17 -24.27 -5.26
N ALA A 178 -24.52 -23.99 -4.14
CA ALA A 178 -23.96 -25.00 -3.25
C ALA A 178 -24.93 -25.46 -2.13
N VAL A 179 -25.82 -24.58 -1.68
CA VAL A 179 -26.66 -24.80 -0.49
C VAL A 179 -28.09 -24.33 -0.77
N PRO A 180 -29.12 -25.09 -0.35
CA PRO A 180 -30.50 -24.63 -0.43
C PRO A 180 -30.69 -23.36 0.43
N MET A 181 -30.78 -22.19 -0.22
CA MET A 181 -30.93 -20.93 0.50
C MET A 181 -32.36 -20.69 0.97
N PRO A 182 -32.54 -20.13 2.19
CA PRO A 182 -33.85 -19.76 2.70
C PRO A 182 -34.40 -18.54 1.95
N PRO A 183 -35.74 -18.37 1.88
CA PRO A 183 -36.36 -17.26 1.16
C PRO A 183 -35.89 -15.87 1.62
N GLY A 184 -35.56 -15.70 2.91
CA GLY A 184 -35.08 -14.42 3.45
C GLY A 184 -33.64 -14.07 3.09
N ALA A 185 -32.90 -14.97 2.43
CA ALA A 185 -31.52 -14.70 2.00
C ALA A 185 -31.43 -13.57 0.96
N ASP A 186 -32.50 -13.38 0.17
CA ASP A 186 -32.55 -12.37 -0.88
C ASP A 186 -32.56 -10.93 -0.35
N ASP A 187 -32.93 -10.72 0.92
CA ASP A 187 -32.98 -9.40 1.55
C ASP A 187 -31.58 -8.86 1.91
N LEU A 188 -30.61 -9.75 2.15
CA LEU A 188 -29.33 -9.34 2.72
C LEU A 188 -28.46 -8.57 1.72
N LEU A 189 -28.41 -9.01 0.46
CA LEU A 189 -27.56 -8.40 -0.57
C LEU A 189 -27.98 -6.95 -0.90
N PRO A 190 -29.27 -6.64 -1.14
CA PRO A 190 -29.72 -5.26 -1.33
C PRO A 190 -29.43 -4.37 -0.12
N LEU A 191 -29.64 -4.86 1.11
CA LEU A 191 -29.36 -4.11 2.33
C LEU A 191 -27.86 -3.82 2.47
N TYR A 192 -27.00 -4.80 2.17
CA TYR A 192 -25.55 -4.64 2.18
C TYR A 192 -25.09 -3.59 1.15
N HIS A 193 -25.65 -3.59 -0.05
CA HIS A 193 -25.33 -2.57 -1.06
C HIS A 193 -25.73 -1.16 -0.60
N ARG A 194 -26.94 -0.99 -0.04
CA ARG A 194 -27.36 0.31 0.54
C ARG A 194 -26.46 0.74 1.69
N ALA A 195 -26.15 -0.17 2.61
CA ALA A 195 -25.27 0.12 3.74
C ALA A 195 -23.87 0.61 3.30
N ARG A 196 -23.34 0.13 2.16
CA ARG A 196 -22.04 0.60 1.63
C ARG A 196 -22.12 1.88 0.81
N PHE A 197 -23.18 2.06 0.02
CA PHE A 197 -23.19 3.05 -1.06
C PHE A 197 -24.30 4.09 -0.98
N ASP A 198 -25.37 3.82 -0.22
CA ASP A 198 -26.54 4.67 -0.13
C ASP A 198 -27.20 4.59 1.26
N LEU A 199 -26.56 5.25 2.23
CA LEU A 199 -27.02 5.30 3.62
C LEU A 199 -28.39 5.98 3.77
N HIS A 200 -28.77 6.85 2.83
CA HIS A 200 -29.96 7.70 2.92
C HIS A 200 -31.25 6.90 2.65
N THR A 201 -31.15 5.79 1.91
CA THR A 201 -32.28 4.91 1.61
C THR A 201 -32.39 3.73 2.59
N LEU A 202 -31.58 3.71 3.63
CA LEU A 202 -31.62 2.69 4.66
C LEU A 202 -32.81 2.93 5.60
N ALA A 203 -33.70 1.94 5.70
CA ALA A 203 -34.90 2.01 6.54
C ALA A 203 -34.59 1.63 8.01
N PRO A 204 -35.39 2.09 8.99
CA PRO A 204 -35.18 1.78 10.42
C PRO A 204 -35.13 0.29 10.78
N ASP A 205 -35.82 -0.56 10.03
CA ASP A 205 -35.89 -2.01 10.22
C ASP A 205 -34.74 -2.77 9.53
N SER A 206 -33.89 -2.09 8.75
CA SER A 206 -32.82 -2.70 7.95
C SER A 206 -31.89 -3.58 8.78
N ALA A 207 -31.53 -3.13 9.98
CA ALA A 207 -30.65 -3.90 10.87
C ALA A 207 -31.30 -5.22 11.34
N ALA A 208 -32.57 -5.19 11.70
CA ALA A 208 -33.31 -6.38 12.13
C ALA A 208 -33.58 -7.34 10.96
N THR A 209 -33.86 -6.80 9.77
CA THR A 209 -34.04 -7.61 8.55
C THR A 209 -32.73 -8.26 8.11
N ALA A 210 -31.61 -7.53 8.12
CA ALA A 210 -30.30 -8.08 7.81
C ALA A 210 -29.89 -9.18 8.81
N GLN A 211 -30.15 -8.98 10.10
CA GLN A 211 -29.87 -9.98 11.12
C GLN A 211 -30.65 -11.27 10.89
N ARG A 212 -31.97 -11.18 10.67
CA ARG A 212 -32.81 -12.37 10.38
C ARG A 212 -32.33 -13.10 9.13
N ALA A 213 -32.03 -12.37 8.06
CA ALA A 213 -31.51 -12.96 6.82
C ALA A 213 -30.17 -13.67 7.05
N ALA A 214 -29.25 -13.04 7.78
CA ALA A 214 -27.95 -13.61 8.08
C ALA A 214 -28.05 -14.87 8.98
N GLU A 215 -28.92 -14.86 9.99
CA GLU A 215 -29.19 -16.03 10.84
C GLU A 215 -29.72 -17.21 10.03
N GLN A 216 -30.65 -16.96 9.10
CA GLN A 216 -31.19 -18.01 8.23
C GLN A 216 -30.12 -18.60 7.31
N ILE A 217 -29.30 -17.75 6.66
CA ILE A 217 -28.18 -18.22 5.82
C ILE A 217 -27.18 -19.02 6.65
N ARG A 218 -26.84 -18.54 7.85
CA ARG A 218 -25.93 -19.23 8.77
C ARG A 218 -26.47 -20.59 9.20
N GLY A 219 -27.77 -20.70 9.45
CA GLY A 219 -28.43 -21.98 9.73
C GLY A 219 -28.29 -22.98 8.58
N ALA A 220 -28.51 -22.52 7.34
CA ALA A 220 -28.32 -23.35 6.14
C ALA A 220 -26.86 -23.80 5.97
N LEU A 221 -25.89 -22.92 6.23
CA LEU A 221 -24.46 -23.23 6.17
C LEU A 221 -24.02 -24.20 7.28
N ALA A 222 -24.56 -24.05 8.49
CA ALA A 222 -24.27 -24.97 9.59
C ALA A 222 -24.79 -26.39 9.29
N ALA A 223 -25.91 -26.52 8.60
CA ALA A 223 -26.49 -27.82 8.24
C ALA A 223 -25.62 -28.66 7.27
N ILE A 224 -24.75 -28.01 6.49
CA ILE A 224 -23.83 -28.69 5.55
C ILE A 224 -22.40 -28.83 6.10
N THR A 225 -22.10 -28.21 7.24
CA THR A 225 -20.77 -28.30 7.85
C THR A 225 -20.69 -29.68 8.53
N PRO A 226 -19.78 -30.58 8.13
CA PRO A 226 -19.65 -31.86 8.81
C PRO A 226 -19.28 -31.61 10.27
N ALA A 227 -19.96 -32.27 11.20
CA ALA A 227 -19.59 -32.24 12.60
C ALA A 227 -18.13 -32.72 12.71
N VAL A 228 -17.23 -31.79 13.00
CA VAL A 228 -15.84 -32.13 13.34
C VAL A 228 -15.93 -32.84 14.68
N VAL A 229 -15.96 -34.18 14.64
CA VAL A 229 -15.85 -35.02 15.81
C VAL A 229 -14.42 -34.83 16.35
N PRO A 230 -14.23 -34.45 17.62
CA PRO A 230 -12.91 -34.23 18.21
C PRO A 230 -12.05 -35.49 18.26
#